data_AF-R4LPM3-F1
#
_entry.id   AF-R4LPM3-F1
#
_cell.length_a   1.000
_cell.length_b   1.000
_cell.length_c   1.000
_cell.angle_alpha   90.00
_cell.angle_beta   90.00
_cell.angle_gamma   90.00
#
_symmetry.space_group_name_H-M   'P 1'
#
loop_
_entity.id
_entity.type
_entity.pdbx_description
1 polymer ?
#
loop_
_entity_poly.entity_id
_entity_poly.type
_entity_poly.pdbx_seq_one_letter_code
_entity_poly.pdbx_strand_id
1 'polypeptide(L)'
;MSIPLNLIISESKVERGLLNAEPPTRPNIAVVYSTGAGQVASFGGRPLKRSEQLFSQYRFRYDVDMSDHRRRAELRSTPLPARGDYYFFVATVDVMFRVHDPVEIVRRAVHDPLPIVYGHIAGRLWNITRGFDIEDSAKAESAARQAFSQPVTLPEGLQIGGVSVQLLPDAQASDYLQKKRAAERALQTGDAEHQVNVQKAMQQAQLSQMAQVHQLQARQAELTAMGNGPLSAHEMARRHLAGNPQDTAHVMHLLMEHERAMIERQDGTNQRVTDFVKFMMQSGVIPPGDFDRFIGAAAGQLGLPGGPPAALTAGAGWSHAPVLPPAGPQPVVPAQAGPPVAEKPEAVILQQDPATKVWRPADGVQPMYLMVDESTAAAPYISDLSDGVRGLLGTLAQASDIAPAIRLSVLGFADGVATRLPLDQVTAASQSPWLITRGDADYAGAFETLLDQITPDIEALKQQGLKVLRPVVFLLSASAPGDDGWRAQHRRLVDPAGHRYAPGIVAYGVGEAAAPVVAAMATRPEFGYVMTAGTDVHTAIDQSWRALSRDIIAAGRALVSGSPALTVQPPTGFRLAGEPV
;
A
#
# COMPACT_ATOMS: atom_id res chain seq x y z
N MET A 1 -30.37 -9.54 1.21
CA MET A 1 -31.77 -9.30 1.65
C MET A 1 -32.42 -10.63 1.91
N SER A 2 -32.94 -10.88 3.11
CA SER A 2 -33.64 -12.12 3.46
C SER A 2 -35.11 -12.02 3.03
N ILE A 3 -35.60 -13.03 2.30
CA ILE A 3 -37.02 -13.14 1.94
C ILE A 3 -37.83 -13.24 3.25
N PRO A 4 -38.86 -12.40 3.47
CA PRO A 4 -39.66 -12.45 4.68
C PRO A 4 -40.35 -13.81 4.80
N LEU A 5 -40.32 -14.39 6.00
CA LEU A 5 -40.98 -15.65 6.29
C LEU A 5 -42.25 -15.38 7.10
N ASN A 6 -43.41 -15.52 6.46
CA ASN A 6 -44.68 -15.37 7.16
C ASN A 6 -45.00 -16.62 7.98
N LEU A 7 -45.01 -16.51 9.31
CA LEU A 7 -45.42 -17.59 10.21
C LEU A 7 -46.94 -17.75 10.30
N ILE A 8 -47.69 -16.68 10.08
CA ILE A 8 -49.16 -16.70 10.00
C ILE A 8 -49.54 -16.91 8.52
N ILE A 9 -49.95 -18.12 8.19
CA ILE A 9 -50.22 -18.54 6.80
C ILE A 9 -51.56 -17.98 6.33
N SER A 10 -52.57 -18.01 7.20
CA SER A 10 -53.90 -17.47 6.87
C SER A 10 -54.62 -16.95 8.10
N GLU A 11 -55.44 -15.92 7.88
CA GLU A 11 -56.41 -15.38 8.82
C GLU A 11 -57.80 -15.57 8.20
N SER A 12 -58.69 -16.27 8.91
CA SER A 12 -60.07 -16.51 8.47
C SER A 12 -61.07 -16.21 9.57
N LYS A 13 -62.28 -15.79 9.19
CA LYS A 13 -63.38 -15.63 10.14
C LYS A 13 -63.95 -17.00 10.47
N VAL A 14 -64.20 -17.26 11.75
CA VAL A 14 -64.84 -18.51 12.18
C VAL A 14 -66.29 -18.51 11.69
N GLU A 15 -66.61 -19.40 10.75
CA GLU A 15 -67.97 -19.55 10.24
C GLU A 15 -68.86 -20.24 11.28
N ARG A 16 -70.06 -19.69 11.51
CA ARG A 16 -71.00 -20.19 12.52
C ARG A 16 -72.09 -21.01 11.85
N GLY A 17 -72.13 -22.31 12.11
CA GLY A 17 -73.22 -23.18 11.65
C GLY A 17 -72.89 -24.67 11.75
N LEU A 18 -73.90 -25.51 11.98
CA LEU A 18 -73.77 -26.97 12.09
C LEU A 18 -73.25 -27.64 10.80
N LEU A 19 -73.38 -26.97 9.66
CA LEU A 19 -73.08 -27.46 8.31
C LEU A 19 -71.67 -27.11 7.83
N ASN A 20 -70.97 -26.18 8.51
CA ASN A 20 -69.67 -25.70 8.06
C ASN A 20 -68.59 -26.48 8.79
N ALA A 21 -67.92 -27.39 8.08
CA ALA A 21 -66.80 -28.14 8.62
C ALA A 21 -65.51 -27.34 8.41
N GLU A 22 -64.74 -27.14 9.48
CA GLU A 22 -63.42 -26.55 9.35
C GLU A 22 -62.49 -27.46 8.52
N PRO A 23 -61.66 -26.89 7.62
CA PRO A 23 -60.76 -27.67 6.79
C PRO A 23 -59.75 -28.43 7.67
N PRO A 24 -59.43 -29.69 7.31
CA PRO A 24 -58.48 -30.51 8.06
C PRO A 24 -57.10 -29.86 8.07
N THR A 25 -56.50 -29.73 9.26
CA THR A 25 -55.16 -29.17 9.41
C THR A 25 -54.08 -30.18 9.03
N ARG A 26 -52.99 -29.67 8.45
CA ARG A 26 -51.76 -30.44 8.24
C ARG A 26 -51.03 -30.59 9.58
N PRO A 27 -50.24 -31.66 9.79
CA PRO A 27 -49.57 -31.92 11.06
C PRO A 27 -48.54 -30.85 11.47
N ASN A 28 -48.09 -30.02 10.52
CA ASN A 28 -47.12 -28.94 10.75
C ASN A 28 -47.77 -27.56 10.97
N ILE A 29 -49.10 -27.48 11.04
CA ILE A 29 -49.84 -26.22 11.22
C ILE A 29 -50.63 -26.29 12.51
N ALA A 30 -50.42 -25.31 13.40
CA ALA A 30 -51.25 -25.13 14.59
C ALA A 30 -52.37 -24.13 14.33
N VAL A 31 -53.58 -24.49 14.76
CA VAL A 31 -54.74 -23.60 14.73
C VAL A 31 -54.83 -22.83 16.05
N VAL A 32 -54.95 -21.51 15.94
CA VAL A 32 -55.11 -20.59 17.08
C VAL A 32 -56.34 -19.72 16.84
N TYR A 33 -57.13 -19.49 17.89
CA TYR A 33 -58.36 -18.71 17.81
C TYR A 33 -58.28 -17.44 18.64
N SER A 34 -58.89 -16.36 18.14
CA SER A 34 -59.00 -15.08 18.85
C SER A 34 -60.47 -14.68 19.03
N THR A 35 -60.80 -14.19 20.23
CA THR A 35 -62.11 -13.62 20.55
C THR A 35 -62.24 -12.19 20.01
N GLY A 36 -63.48 -11.70 19.89
CA GLY A 36 -63.71 -10.29 19.54
C GLY A 36 -63.18 -9.28 20.56
N ALA A 37 -62.79 -9.73 21.75
CA ALA A 37 -62.18 -8.94 22.82
C ALA A 37 -60.64 -9.06 22.84
N GLY A 38 -60.03 -9.78 21.89
CA GLY A 38 -58.58 -9.93 21.77
C GLY A 38 -57.93 -11.01 22.65
N GLN A 39 -58.73 -11.82 23.37
CA GLN A 39 -58.20 -13.01 24.05
C GLN A 39 -57.90 -14.11 23.04
N VAL A 40 -56.68 -14.65 23.08
CA VAL A 40 -56.17 -15.69 22.18
C VAL A 40 -56.11 -17.03 22.93
N ALA A 41 -56.58 -18.11 22.32
CA ALA A 41 -56.52 -19.45 22.87
C ALA A 41 -56.16 -20.48 21.80
N SER A 42 -55.33 -21.46 22.15
CA SER A 42 -55.08 -22.65 21.34
C SER A 42 -55.58 -23.90 22.05
N PHE A 43 -56.22 -24.80 21.30
CA PHE A 43 -56.74 -26.07 21.82
C PHE A 43 -55.79 -27.23 21.51
N GLY A 44 -54.49 -27.03 21.74
CA GLY A 44 -53.46 -28.05 21.42
C GLY A 44 -53.31 -28.29 19.92
N GLY A 45 -53.47 -27.23 19.10
CA GLY A 45 -53.30 -27.28 17.64
C GLY A 45 -54.45 -27.91 16.85
N ARG A 46 -55.47 -28.49 17.51
CA ARG A 46 -56.65 -29.06 16.82
C ARG A 46 -57.70 -28.00 16.49
N PRO A 47 -58.46 -28.16 15.40
CA PRO A 47 -59.62 -27.32 15.13
C PRO A 47 -60.75 -27.58 16.13
N LEU A 48 -61.59 -26.57 16.38
CA LEU A 48 -62.76 -26.66 17.25
C LEU A 48 -63.73 -27.73 16.72
N LYS A 49 -64.35 -28.50 17.63
CA LYS A 49 -65.43 -29.43 17.24
C LYS A 49 -66.66 -28.65 16.80
N ARG A 50 -67.49 -29.23 15.92
CA ARG A 50 -68.74 -28.61 15.44
C ARG A 50 -69.65 -28.12 16.58
N SER A 51 -69.74 -28.87 17.68
CA SER A 51 -70.51 -28.49 18.88
C SER A 51 -69.92 -27.30 19.64
N GLU A 52 -68.60 -27.14 19.61
CA GLU A 52 -67.86 -26.07 20.29
C GLU A 52 -67.85 -24.78 19.45
N GLN A 53 -67.97 -24.88 18.12
CA GLN A 53 -68.11 -23.74 17.19
C GLN A 53 -69.44 -22.99 17.35
N LEU A 54 -70.55 -23.71 17.61
CA LEU A 54 -71.89 -23.12 17.73
C LEU A 54 -72.03 -22.13 18.89
N PHE A 55 -71.35 -22.38 20.00
CA PHE A 55 -71.41 -21.56 21.21
C PHE A 55 -70.09 -20.82 21.50
N SER A 56 -69.19 -20.77 20.51
CA SER A 56 -67.85 -20.19 20.70
C SER A 56 -67.86 -18.66 20.69
N GLN A 57 -67.10 -18.07 21.62
CA GLN A 57 -66.81 -16.63 21.68
C GLN A 57 -65.72 -16.18 20.68
N TYR A 58 -65.10 -17.13 19.98
CA TYR A 58 -64.02 -16.87 19.02
C TYR A 58 -64.58 -16.35 17.69
N ARG A 59 -63.88 -15.37 17.10
CA ARG A 59 -64.28 -14.68 15.86
C ARG A 59 -63.27 -14.88 14.72
N PHE A 60 -62.00 -15.02 15.05
CA PHE A 60 -60.91 -15.17 14.08
C PHE A 60 -60.14 -16.47 14.33
N ARG A 61 -59.72 -17.11 13.24
CA ARG A 61 -58.86 -18.29 13.19
C ARG A 61 -57.55 -17.91 12.50
N TYR A 62 -56.43 -18.28 13.12
CA TYR A 62 -55.08 -18.10 12.62
C TYR A 62 -54.42 -19.46 12.45
N ASP A 63 -53.90 -19.72 11.25
CA ASP A 63 -53.12 -20.92 10.96
C ASP A 63 -51.63 -20.56 11.04
N VAL A 64 -50.94 -21.11 12.04
CA VAL A 64 -49.52 -20.83 12.34
C VAL A 64 -48.64 -21.99 11.90
N ASP A 65 -47.57 -21.70 11.16
CA ASP A 65 -46.57 -22.70 10.78
C ASP A 65 -45.70 -23.09 11.99
N MET A 66 -45.65 -24.37 12.31
CA MET A 66 -44.79 -24.93 13.36
C MET A 66 -43.57 -25.68 12.80
N SER A 67 -43.36 -25.64 11.48
CA SER A 67 -42.24 -26.32 10.82
C SER A 67 -40.88 -25.79 11.28
N ASP A 68 -39.86 -26.63 11.20
CA ASP A 68 -38.48 -26.20 11.44
C ASP A 68 -38.00 -25.34 10.26
N HIS A 69 -37.58 -24.12 10.55
CA HIS A 69 -37.07 -23.18 9.55
C HIS A 69 -35.57 -22.98 9.72
N ARG A 70 -34.82 -23.16 8.63
CA ARG A 70 -33.38 -22.86 8.56
C ARG A 70 -33.13 -21.66 7.67
N ARG A 71 -32.35 -20.69 8.15
CA ARG A 71 -32.02 -19.46 7.42
C ARG A 71 -30.57 -19.09 7.64
N ARG A 72 -29.88 -18.73 6.55
CA ARG A 72 -28.53 -18.20 6.57
C ARG A 72 -28.57 -16.72 6.23
N ALA A 73 -27.91 -15.90 7.04
CA ALA A 73 -27.77 -14.47 6.80
C ALA A 73 -26.40 -13.98 7.24
N GLU A 74 -25.94 -12.92 6.58
CA GLU A 74 -24.74 -12.18 6.94
C GLU A 74 -25.18 -10.89 7.66
N LEU A 75 -24.75 -10.72 8.90
CA LEU A 75 -25.13 -9.60 9.76
C LEU A 75 -24.30 -8.35 9.42
N ARG A 76 -24.49 -7.80 8.21
CA ARG A 76 -23.78 -6.58 7.77
C ARG A 76 -24.37 -5.29 8.34
N SER A 77 -25.67 -5.29 8.63
CA SER A 77 -26.39 -4.11 9.14
C SER A 77 -26.19 -3.87 10.64
N THR A 78 -25.60 -4.80 11.37
CA THR A 78 -25.31 -4.68 12.80
C THR A 78 -23.82 -4.93 13.01
N PRO A 79 -22.99 -3.88 13.03
CA PRO A 79 -21.55 -4.05 13.18
C PRO A 79 -21.23 -4.65 14.55
N LEU A 80 -20.40 -5.69 14.57
CA LEU A 80 -19.96 -6.36 15.80
C LEU A 80 -18.56 -5.86 16.15
N PRO A 81 -18.41 -4.95 17.12
CA PRO A 81 -17.11 -4.39 17.44
C PRO A 81 -16.19 -5.44 18.07
N ALA A 82 -14.92 -5.40 17.69
CA ALA A 82 -13.82 -6.03 18.41
C ALA A 82 -13.41 -5.17 19.61
N ARG A 83 -12.58 -5.73 20.48
CA ARG A 83 -12.02 -5.01 21.64
C ARG A 83 -11.33 -3.71 21.19
N GLY A 84 -11.68 -2.60 21.83
CA GLY A 84 -11.15 -1.28 21.50
C GLY A 84 -11.97 -0.52 20.45
N ASP A 85 -13.04 -1.12 19.90
CA ASP A 85 -13.99 -0.49 18.96
C ASP A 85 -13.33 0.09 17.67
N TYR A 86 -12.09 -0.31 17.33
CA TYR A 86 -11.37 0.14 16.12
C TYR A 86 -11.66 -0.71 14.87
N TYR A 87 -12.02 -1.98 15.06
CA TYR A 87 -12.25 -2.96 14.01
C TYR A 87 -13.53 -3.73 14.30
N PHE A 88 -14.18 -4.24 13.25
CA PHE A 88 -15.44 -4.97 13.37
C PHE A 88 -15.32 -6.39 12.82
N PHE A 89 -16.09 -7.30 13.41
CA PHE A 89 -16.31 -8.63 12.88
C PHE A 89 -17.56 -8.64 12.00
N VAL A 90 -17.46 -9.32 10.86
CA VAL A 90 -18.58 -9.69 10.01
C VAL A 90 -19.03 -11.10 10.40
N ALA A 91 -20.24 -11.22 10.93
CA ALA A 91 -20.82 -12.52 11.29
C ALA A 91 -21.68 -13.08 10.17
N THR A 92 -21.35 -14.28 9.71
CA THR A 92 -22.26 -15.11 8.93
C THR A 92 -22.92 -16.12 9.86
N VAL A 93 -24.25 -16.07 9.96
CA VAL A 93 -25.04 -16.88 10.87
C VAL A 93 -25.97 -17.80 10.07
N ASP A 94 -25.98 -19.08 10.41
CA ASP A 94 -26.97 -20.05 9.96
C ASP A 94 -27.78 -20.51 11.17
N VAL A 95 -29.04 -20.14 11.21
CA VAL A 95 -29.94 -20.36 12.33
C VAL A 95 -31.07 -21.31 11.95
N MET A 96 -31.32 -22.28 12.82
CA MET A 96 -32.52 -23.12 12.82
C MET A 96 -33.44 -22.66 13.95
N PHE A 97 -34.69 -22.33 13.63
CA PHE A 97 -35.71 -21.95 14.59
C PHE A 97 -37.06 -22.57 14.25
N ARG A 98 -37.90 -22.72 15.27
CA ARG A 98 -39.27 -23.26 15.16
C ARG A 98 -40.20 -22.52 16.12
N VAL A 99 -41.51 -22.56 15.86
CA VAL A 99 -42.51 -22.05 16.80
C VAL A 99 -42.72 -23.08 17.92
N HIS A 100 -42.48 -22.68 19.17
CA HIS A 100 -42.76 -23.49 20.35
C HIS A 100 -44.14 -23.16 20.93
N ASP A 101 -44.51 -21.87 20.97
CA ASP A 101 -45.81 -21.42 21.48
C ASP A 101 -46.54 -20.57 20.41
N PRO A 102 -47.53 -21.15 19.71
CA PRO A 102 -48.27 -20.44 18.66
C PRO A 102 -49.24 -19.39 19.22
N VAL A 103 -49.59 -19.44 20.52
CA VAL A 103 -50.50 -18.46 21.14
C VAL A 103 -49.81 -17.10 21.25
N GLU A 104 -48.55 -17.07 21.69
CA GLU A 104 -47.78 -15.83 21.80
C GLU A 104 -47.45 -15.19 20.44
N ILE A 105 -47.25 -16.01 19.39
CA ILE A 105 -47.07 -15.53 18.00
C ILE A 105 -48.28 -14.73 17.53
N VAL A 106 -49.50 -15.25 17.74
CA VAL A 106 -50.74 -14.57 17.34
C VAL A 106 -51.03 -13.39 18.26
N ARG A 107 -50.82 -13.53 19.58
CA ARG A 107 -51.03 -12.46 20.56
C ARG A 107 -50.18 -11.23 20.27
N ARG A 108 -48.93 -11.43 19.85
CA ARG A 108 -47.99 -10.35 19.52
C ARG A 108 -48.00 -9.97 18.04
N ALA A 109 -48.86 -10.59 17.23
CA ALA A 109 -48.96 -10.39 15.78
C ALA A 109 -47.59 -10.52 15.07
N VAL A 110 -46.81 -11.55 15.43
CA VAL A 110 -45.49 -11.79 14.84
C VAL A 110 -45.68 -12.44 13.47
N HIS A 111 -45.67 -11.62 12.42
CA HIS A 111 -45.73 -12.10 11.04
C HIS A 111 -44.37 -12.62 10.56
N ASP A 112 -43.30 -11.83 10.74
CA ASP A 112 -41.93 -12.18 10.36
C ASP A 112 -41.06 -12.43 11.62
N PRO A 113 -40.54 -13.66 11.84
CA PRO A 113 -39.71 -13.99 12.99
C PRO A 113 -38.24 -13.57 12.81
N LEU A 114 -37.80 -13.27 11.58
CA LEU A 114 -36.39 -13.02 11.29
C LEU A 114 -35.79 -11.84 12.07
N PRO A 115 -36.46 -10.67 12.19
CA PRO A 115 -35.92 -9.54 12.95
C PRO A 115 -35.73 -9.87 14.44
N ILE A 116 -36.63 -10.68 15.01
CA ILE A 116 -36.58 -11.08 16.43
C ILE A 116 -35.42 -12.05 16.66
N VAL A 117 -35.29 -13.07 15.81
CA VAL A 117 -34.23 -14.07 15.90
C VAL A 117 -32.85 -13.44 15.68
N TYR A 118 -32.68 -12.66 14.60
CA TYR A 118 -31.40 -12.01 14.32
C TYR A 118 -31.07 -10.92 15.34
N GLY A 119 -32.06 -10.19 15.85
CA GLY A 119 -31.87 -9.21 16.93
C GLY A 119 -31.32 -9.85 18.20
N HIS A 120 -31.87 -11.01 18.62
CA HIS A 120 -31.37 -11.74 19.78
C HIS A 120 -29.94 -12.26 19.58
N ILE A 121 -29.66 -12.85 18.41
CA ILE A 121 -28.33 -13.38 18.08
C ILE A 121 -27.31 -12.23 18.02
N ALA A 122 -27.64 -11.13 17.34
CA ALA A 122 -26.74 -9.98 17.21
C ALA A 122 -26.42 -9.36 18.57
N GLY A 123 -27.40 -9.16 19.46
CA GLY A 123 -27.16 -8.62 20.79
C GLY A 123 -26.24 -9.51 21.64
N ARG A 124 -26.38 -10.83 21.54
CA ARG A 124 -25.52 -11.77 22.26
C ARG A 124 -24.11 -11.86 21.66
N LEU A 125 -24.00 -11.84 20.32
CA LEU A 125 -22.71 -11.76 19.63
C LEU A 125 -21.96 -10.48 19.97
N TRP A 126 -22.66 -9.35 20.03
CA TRP A 126 -22.06 -8.04 20.32
C TRP A 126 -21.35 -8.00 21.68
N ASN A 127 -21.94 -8.63 22.71
CA ASN A 127 -21.30 -8.75 24.03
C ASN A 127 -20.05 -9.65 24.00
N ILE A 128 -20.07 -10.70 23.18
CA ILE A 128 -18.95 -11.66 23.07
C ILE A 128 -17.80 -11.04 22.30
N THR A 129 -18.05 -10.45 21.13
CA THR A 129 -17.00 -9.92 20.25
C THR A 129 -16.20 -8.79 20.88
N ARG A 130 -16.82 -7.98 21.76
CA ARG A 130 -16.12 -6.94 22.53
C ARG A 130 -15.04 -7.46 23.48
N GLY A 131 -15.13 -8.73 23.89
CA GLY A 131 -14.12 -9.35 24.75
C GLY A 131 -12.84 -9.75 24.02
N PHE A 132 -12.85 -9.79 22.70
CA PHE A 132 -11.75 -10.34 21.89
C PHE A 132 -11.13 -9.27 20.98
N ASP A 133 -9.81 -9.31 20.86
CA ASP A 133 -9.08 -8.52 19.87
C ASP A 133 -9.34 -9.06 18.46
N ILE A 134 -9.18 -8.21 17.46
CA ILE A 134 -9.35 -8.57 16.05
C ILE A 134 -8.35 -9.63 15.59
N GLU A 135 -7.19 -9.69 16.25
CA GLU A 135 -6.14 -10.70 16.02
C GLU A 135 -6.56 -12.10 16.48
N ASP A 136 -7.46 -12.17 17.47
CA ASP A 136 -7.95 -13.40 18.11
C ASP A 136 -9.27 -13.90 17.50
N SER A 137 -9.47 -13.69 16.19
CA SER A 137 -10.71 -14.04 15.47
C SER A 137 -11.15 -15.49 15.66
N ALA A 138 -10.21 -16.44 15.68
CA ALA A 138 -10.50 -17.86 15.91
C ALA A 138 -11.02 -18.14 17.34
N LYS A 139 -10.53 -17.40 18.34
CA LYS A 139 -11.01 -17.52 19.73
C LYS A 139 -12.38 -16.86 19.89
N ALA A 140 -12.61 -15.74 19.23
CA ALA A 140 -13.91 -15.08 19.19
C ALA A 140 -14.97 -16.00 18.54
N GLU A 141 -14.64 -16.65 17.43
CA GLU A 141 -15.53 -17.60 16.76
C GLU A 141 -15.87 -18.81 17.64
N SER A 142 -14.87 -19.41 18.30
CA SER A 142 -15.12 -20.55 19.18
C SER A 142 -15.97 -20.17 20.39
N ALA A 143 -15.73 -19.00 21.00
CA ALA A 143 -16.55 -18.48 22.09
C ALA A 143 -18.00 -18.20 21.65
N ALA A 144 -18.19 -17.63 20.45
CA ALA A 144 -19.51 -17.42 19.88
C ALA A 144 -20.24 -18.76 19.67
N ARG A 145 -19.59 -19.77 19.07
CA ARG A 145 -20.17 -21.11 18.89
C ARG A 145 -20.53 -21.77 20.21
N GLN A 146 -19.71 -21.62 21.23
CA GLN A 146 -19.98 -22.15 22.57
C GLN A 146 -21.22 -21.49 23.20
N ALA A 147 -21.38 -20.17 23.02
CA ALA A 147 -22.48 -19.42 23.59
C ALA A 147 -23.87 -19.80 23.03
N PHE A 148 -23.92 -20.34 21.81
CA PHE A 148 -25.15 -20.83 21.17
C PHE A 148 -25.24 -22.36 21.09
N SER A 149 -24.48 -23.08 21.92
CA SER A 149 -24.49 -24.54 21.96
C SER A 149 -25.78 -25.15 22.52
N GLN A 150 -26.56 -24.37 23.29
CA GLN A 150 -27.82 -24.79 23.87
C GLN A 150 -29.00 -24.13 23.16
N PRO A 151 -30.14 -24.85 23.00
CA PRO A 151 -31.34 -24.26 22.42
C PRO A 151 -31.88 -23.15 23.31
N VAL A 152 -32.31 -22.04 22.70
CA VAL A 152 -32.81 -20.85 23.40
C VAL A 152 -34.29 -20.66 23.08
N THR A 153 -35.12 -20.56 24.11
CA THR A 153 -36.53 -20.21 23.98
C THR A 153 -36.71 -18.71 24.15
N LEU A 154 -37.33 -18.08 23.17
CA LEU A 154 -37.66 -16.66 23.16
C LEU A 154 -39.07 -16.43 23.71
N PRO A 155 -39.31 -15.31 24.43
CA PRO A 155 -40.61 -15.01 25.02
C PRO A 155 -41.72 -14.74 23.99
N GLU A 156 -41.37 -14.53 22.72
CA GLU A 156 -42.30 -14.37 21.60
C GLU A 156 -42.91 -15.70 21.11
N GLY A 157 -42.54 -16.83 21.71
CA GLY A 157 -43.05 -18.16 21.34
C GLY A 157 -42.17 -18.90 20.33
N LEU A 158 -40.96 -18.42 20.09
CA LEU A 158 -39.98 -19.03 19.18
C LEU A 158 -38.94 -19.84 19.96
N GLN A 159 -38.48 -20.95 19.40
CA GLN A 159 -37.35 -21.72 19.90
C GLN A 159 -36.26 -21.76 18.85
N ILE A 160 -35.08 -21.25 19.21
CA ILE A 160 -33.85 -21.36 18.43
C ILE A 160 -33.22 -22.69 18.79
N GLY A 161 -33.11 -23.60 17.81
CA GLY A 161 -32.55 -24.93 18.00
C GLY A 161 -31.03 -24.93 17.92
N GLY A 162 -30.49 -24.61 16.74
CA GLY A 162 -29.06 -24.61 16.47
C GLY A 162 -28.62 -23.36 15.72
N VAL A 163 -27.48 -22.80 16.12
CA VAL A 163 -26.87 -21.64 15.48
C VAL A 163 -25.43 -21.97 15.11
N SER A 164 -25.11 -21.89 13.83
CA SER A 164 -23.72 -21.91 13.36
C SER A 164 -23.28 -20.48 13.09
N VAL A 165 -22.23 -20.05 13.79
CA VAL A 165 -21.66 -18.71 13.65
C VAL A 165 -20.26 -18.83 13.05
N GLN A 166 -20.02 -18.05 12.01
CA GLN A 166 -18.72 -17.80 11.42
C GLN A 166 -18.40 -16.31 11.61
N LEU A 167 -17.27 -16.01 12.25
CA LEU A 167 -16.79 -14.65 12.45
C LEU A 167 -15.58 -14.42 11.56
N LEU A 168 -15.68 -13.43 10.68
CA LEU A 168 -14.57 -12.99 9.84
C LEU A 168 -14.23 -11.55 10.23
N PRO A 169 -12.94 -11.16 10.27
CA PRO A 169 -12.57 -9.75 10.35
C PRO A 169 -13.16 -8.99 9.16
N ASP A 170 -13.52 -7.72 9.35
CA ASP A 170 -13.88 -6.85 8.24
C ASP A 170 -12.72 -6.69 7.24
N ALA A 171 -12.98 -6.01 6.12
CA ALA A 171 -11.97 -5.82 5.08
C ALA A 171 -10.75 -5.03 5.59
N GLN A 172 -10.98 -4.01 6.42
CA GLN A 172 -9.92 -3.15 6.96
C GLN A 172 -9.03 -3.90 7.97
N ALA A 173 -9.64 -4.68 8.85
CA ALA A 173 -9.00 -5.57 9.79
C ALA A 173 -8.22 -6.66 9.07
N SER A 174 -8.81 -7.27 8.03
CA SER A 174 -8.13 -8.26 7.20
C SER A 174 -6.88 -7.67 6.54
N ASP A 175 -6.96 -6.46 5.97
CA ASP A 175 -5.83 -5.76 5.38
C ASP A 175 -4.76 -5.40 6.41
N TYR A 176 -5.16 -4.92 7.59
CA TYR A 176 -4.24 -4.65 8.70
C TYR A 176 -3.50 -5.91 9.15
N LEU A 177 -4.23 -7.00 9.40
CA LEU A 177 -3.67 -8.29 9.79
C LEU A 177 -2.74 -8.85 8.72
N GLN A 178 -3.07 -8.68 7.44
CA GLN A 178 -2.21 -9.09 6.32
C GLN A 178 -0.93 -8.26 6.26
N LYS A 179 -1.02 -6.92 6.37
CA LYS A 179 0.15 -6.01 6.37
C LYS A 179 1.06 -6.28 7.56
N LYS A 180 0.51 -6.46 8.76
CA LYS A 180 1.26 -6.82 9.97
C LYS A 180 2.00 -8.16 9.78
N ARG A 181 1.30 -9.21 9.35
CA ARG A 181 1.90 -10.52 9.07
C ARG A 181 2.91 -10.49 7.93
N ALA A 182 2.75 -9.61 6.96
CA ALA A 182 3.72 -9.43 5.88
C ALA A 182 4.99 -8.73 6.39
N ALA A 183 4.85 -7.70 7.22
CA ALA A 183 5.97 -7.01 7.86
C ALA A 183 6.75 -7.93 8.81
N GLU A 184 6.05 -8.71 9.64
CA GLU A 184 6.67 -9.71 10.53
C GLU A 184 7.43 -10.77 9.73
N ARG A 185 6.84 -11.28 8.63
CA ARG A 185 7.52 -12.21 7.73
C ARG A 185 8.71 -11.55 7.03
N ALA A 186 8.61 -10.30 6.61
CA ALA A 186 9.71 -9.58 5.98
C ALA A 186 10.88 -9.36 6.94
N LEU A 187 10.61 -9.07 8.22
CA LEU A 187 11.65 -8.99 9.26
C LEU A 187 12.31 -10.34 9.49
N GLN A 188 11.54 -11.42 9.65
CA GLN A 188 12.10 -12.76 9.81
C GLN A 188 12.91 -13.21 8.60
N THR A 189 12.42 -12.97 7.39
CA THR A 189 13.15 -13.28 6.15
C THR A 189 14.40 -12.43 6.05
N GLY A 190 14.33 -11.13 6.36
CA GLY A 190 15.49 -10.22 6.36
C GLY A 190 16.58 -10.65 7.35
N ASP A 191 16.20 -11.08 8.56
CA ASP A 191 17.15 -11.59 9.56
C ASP A 191 17.82 -12.89 9.07
N ALA A 192 17.05 -13.81 8.48
CA ALA A 192 17.57 -15.04 7.90
C ALA A 192 18.50 -14.75 6.70
N GLU A 193 18.12 -13.84 5.80
CA GLU A 193 18.94 -13.40 4.67
C GLU A 193 20.22 -12.71 5.13
N HIS A 194 20.14 -11.87 6.16
CA HIS A 194 21.32 -11.23 6.75
C HIS A 194 22.30 -12.26 7.30
N GLN A 195 21.82 -13.26 8.05
CA GLN A 195 22.67 -14.34 8.55
C GLN A 195 23.34 -15.11 7.40
N VAL A 196 22.61 -15.45 6.34
CA VAL A 196 23.17 -16.13 5.16
C VAL A 196 24.21 -15.25 4.46
N ASN A 197 23.95 -13.96 4.30
CA ASN A 197 24.86 -13.01 3.65
C ASN A 197 26.14 -12.82 4.47
N VAL A 198 26.05 -12.72 5.80
CA VAL A 198 27.20 -12.65 6.69
C VAL A 198 28.04 -13.91 6.59
N GLN A 199 27.42 -15.10 6.63
CA GLN A 199 28.14 -16.37 6.48
C GLN A 199 28.84 -16.47 5.12
N LYS A 200 28.16 -16.06 4.04
CA LYS A 200 28.73 -16.06 2.68
C LYS A 200 29.92 -15.11 2.59
N ALA A 201 29.81 -13.89 3.13
CA ALA A 201 30.91 -12.93 3.15
C ALA A 201 32.13 -13.45 3.94
N MET A 202 31.90 -14.12 5.08
CA MET A 202 32.96 -14.75 5.87
C MET A 202 33.66 -15.87 5.09
N GLN A 203 32.89 -16.76 4.45
CA GLN A 203 33.46 -17.84 3.62
C GLN A 203 34.26 -17.27 2.45
N GLN A 204 33.78 -16.21 1.81
CA GLN A 204 34.49 -15.55 0.71
C GLN A 204 35.82 -14.94 1.18
N ALA A 205 35.82 -14.29 2.35
CA ALA A 205 37.03 -13.74 2.96
C ALA A 205 38.04 -14.87 3.28
N GLN A 206 37.58 -15.98 3.86
CA GLN A 206 38.43 -17.14 4.15
C GLN A 206 39.05 -17.75 2.89
N LEU A 207 38.26 -17.92 1.81
CA LEU A 207 38.76 -18.43 0.53
C LEU A 207 39.81 -17.49 -0.08
N SER A 208 39.58 -16.18 -0.02
CA SER A 208 40.54 -15.19 -0.52
C SER A 208 41.85 -15.20 0.27
N GLN A 209 41.78 -15.35 1.59
CA GLN A 209 42.95 -15.50 2.46
C GLN A 209 43.72 -16.79 2.14
N MET A 210 43.03 -17.93 2.01
CA MET A 210 43.66 -19.19 1.64
C MET A 210 44.38 -19.10 0.29
N ALA A 211 43.72 -18.51 -0.72
CA ALA A 211 44.32 -18.31 -2.04
C ALA A 211 45.60 -17.45 -1.97
N GLN A 212 45.58 -16.38 -1.18
CA GLN A 212 46.74 -15.51 -0.99
C GLN A 212 47.89 -16.22 -0.27
N VAL A 213 47.60 -17.02 0.76
CA VAL A 213 48.62 -17.84 1.43
C VAL A 213 49.23 -18.84 0.46
N HIS A 214 48.42 -19.51 -0.36
CA HIS A 214 48.93 -20.44 -1.37
C HIS A 214 49.82 -19.73 -2.41
N GLN A 215 49.48 -18.52 -2.84
CA GLN A 215 50.33 -17.73 -3.73
C GLN A 215 51.67 -17.37 -3.09
N LEU A 216 51.66 -16.91 -1.83
CA LEU A 216 52.87 -16.58 -1.11
C LEU A 216 53.75 -17.83 -0.88
N GLN A 217 53.14 -18.96 -0.51
CA GLN A 217 53.86 -20.22 -0.35
C GLN A 217 54.47 -20.71 -1.66
N ALA A 218 53.73 -20.64 -2.77
CA ALA A 218 54.25 -20.98 -4.09
C ALA A 218 55.46 -20.10 -4.46
N ARG A 219 55.34 -18.79 -4.22
CA ARG A 219 56.43 -17.84 -4.47
C ARG A 219 57.64 -18.06 -3.56
N GLN A 220 57.41 -18.39 -2.30
CA GLN A 220 58.48 -18.70 -1.35
C GLN A 220 59.17 -20.03 -1.71
N ALA A 221 58.41 -21.04 -2.12
CA ALA A 221 58.94 -22.32 -2.58
C ALA A 221 59.76 -22.15 -3.85
N GLU A 222 59.30 -21.31 -4.78
CA GLU A 222 60.09 -20.91 -5.95
C GLU A 222 61.41 -20.24 -5.53
N LEU A 223 61.37 -19.25 -4.63
CA LEU A 223 62.57 -18.55 -4.12
C LEU A 223 63.51 -19.48 -3.35
N THR A 224 63.00 -20.51 -2.68
CA THR A 224 63.83 -21.47 -1.95
C THR A 224 64.46 -22.49 -2.90
N ALA A 225 63.71 -22.91 -3.92
CA ALA A 225 64.23 -23.73 -5.03
C ALA A 225 65.23 -22.97 -5.91
N MET A 226 65.24 -21.63 -5.85
CA MET A 226 66.23 -20.79 -6.54
C MET A 226 67.65 -20.93 -5.99
N GLY A 227 67.83 -21.20 -4.69
CA GLY A 227 69.14 -21.22 -4.04
C GLY A 227 69.90 -19.88 -4.12
N ASN A 228 70.82 -19.61 -3.20
CA ASN A 228 71.63 -18.37 -3.18
C ASN A 228 72.78 -18.38 -4.21
N GLY A 229 72.59 -18.99 -5.39
CA GLY A 229 73.58 -18.99 -6.47
C GLY A 229 73.63 -17.64 -7.19
N PRO A 230 74.81 -17.19 -7.68
CA PRO A 230 74.89 -15.96 -8.47
C PRO A 230 74.08 -16.13 -9.76
N LEU A 231 72.96 -15.40 -9.85
CA LEU A 231 72.07 -15.39 -11.01
C LEU A 231 72.83 -14.97 -12.27
N SER A 232 73.23 -15.94 -13.08
CA SER A 232 73.84 -15.67 -14.39
C SER A 232 72.79 -15.10 -15.34
N ALA A 233 73.18 -14.18 -16.22
CA ALA A 233 72.28 -13.58 -17.23
C ALA A 233 71.58 -14.66 -18.09
N HIS A 234 72.24 -15.80 -18.31
CA HIS A 234 71.69 -16.95 -19.02
C HIS A 234 70.57 -17.67 -18.24
N GLU A 235 70.62 -17.69 -16.90
CA GLU A 235 69.58 -18.29 -16.06
C GLU A 235 68.34 -17.40 -15.94
N MET A 236 68.53 -16.08 -15.86
CA MET A 236 67.42 -15.11 -15.92
C MET A 236 66.69 -15.18 -17.28
N ALA A 237 67.44 -15.28 -18.37
CA ALA A 237 66.90 -15.44 -19.72
C ALA A 237 66.07 -16.72 -19.86
N ARG A 238 66.60 -17.89 -19.48
CA ARG A 238 65.87 -19.17 -19.49
C ARG A 238 64.59 -19.14 -18.67
N ARG A 239 64.58 -18.41 -17.55
CA ARG A 239 63.43 -18.33 -16.65
C ARG A 239 62.35 -17.38 -17.15
N HIS A 240 62.74 -16.26 -17.75
CA HIS A 240 61.81 -15.32 -18.40
C HIS A 240 61.10 -15.98 -19.59
N LEU A 241 61.84 -16.78 -20.36
CA LEU A 241 61.34 -17.64 -21.44
C LEU A 241 60.33 -18.70 -20.96
N ALA A 242 60.52 -19.26 -19.77
CA ALA A 242 59.60 -20.26 -19.21
C ALA A 242 58.25 -19.68 -18.75
N GLY A 243 58.24 -18.42 -18.29
CA GLY A 243 57.01 -17.71 -17.89
C GLY A 243 56.30 -17.01 -19.05
N ASN A 244 57.05 -16.58 -20.07
CA ASN A 244 56.54 -15.85 -21.24
C ASN A 244 57.11 -16.49 -22.53
N PRO A 245 56.52 -17.60 -23.02
CA PRO A 245 57.05 -18.33 -24.18
C PRO A 245 57.06 -17.50 -25.48
N GLN A 246 56.32 -16.39 -25.51
CA GLN A 246 56.22 -15.50 -26.67
C GLN A 246 57.38 -14.51 -26.76
N ASP A 247 58.15 -14.30 -25.68
CA ASP A 247 59.21 -13.28 -25.62
C ASP A 247 60.61 -13.80 -26.00
N THR A 248 60.63 -14.93 -26.72
CA THR A 248 61.86 -15.67 -27.05
C THR A 248 62.83 -14.85 -27.91
N ALA A 249 62.30 -14.09 -28.87
CA ALA A 249 63.12 -13.30 -29.79
C ALA A 249 63.87 -12.16 -29.08
N HIS A 250 63.22 -11.49 -28.12
CA HIS A 250 63.80 -10.37 -27.40
C HIS A 250 64.91 -10.82 -26.43
N VAL A 251 64.69 -11.94 -25.74
CA VAL A 251 65.67 -12.53 -24.82
C VAL A 251 66.91 -13.04 -25.55
N MET A 252 66.75 -13.67 -26.73
CA MET A 252 67.87 -14.13 -27.54
C MET A 252 68.71 -12.97 -28.09
N HIS A 253 68.06 -11.85 -28.46
CA HIS A 253 68.75 -10.64 -28.89
C HIS A 253 69.62 -10.05 -27.76
N LEU A 254 69.06 -9.92 -26.56
CA LEU A 254 69.78 -9.42 -25.39
C LEU A 254 70.95 -10.32 -24.98
N LEU A 255 70.81 -11.65 -25.12
CA LEU A 255 71.90 -12.59 -24.88
C LEU A 255 73.03 -12.44 -25.91
N MET A 256 72.70 -12.31 -27.20
CA MET A 256 73.70 -12.10 -28.25
C MET A 256 74.43 -10.75 -28.10
N GLU A 257 73.71 -9.70 -27.71
CA GLU A 257 74.32 -8.39 -27.41
C GLU A 257 75.23 -8.47 -26.18
N HIS A 258 74.82 -9.21 -25.14
CA HIS A 258 75.63 -9.41 -23.95
C HIS A 258 76.92 -10.21 -24.25
N GLU A 259 76.82 -11.28 -25.04
CA GLU A 259 77.99 -12.05 -25.48
C GLU A 259 78.96 -11.20 -26.32
N ARG A 260 78.45 -10.40 -27.26
CA ARG A 260 79.27 -9.45 -28.03
C ARG A 260 79.97 -8.43 -27.13
N ALA A 261 79.25 -7.83 -26.19
CA ALA A 261 79.83 -6.86 -25.26
C ALA A 261 80.89 -7.48 -24.33
N MET A 262 80.77 -8.77 -24.00
CA MET A 262 81.77 -9.50 -23.21
C MET A 262 83.03 -9.82 -24.02
N ILE A 263 82.87 -10.22 -25.29
CA ILE A 263 84.00 -10.44 -26.21
C ILE A 263 84.76 -9.12 -26.44
N GLU A 264 84.04 -8.02 -26.70
CA GLU A 264 84.66 -6.68 -26.86
C GLU A 264 85.43 -6.22 -25.61
N ARG A 265 84.92 -6.52 -24.41
CA ARG A 265 85.65 -6.23 -23.17
C ARG A 265 86.91 -7.07 -23.01
N GLN A 266 86.89 -8.35 -23.37
CA GLN A 266 88.08 -9.20 -23.30
C GLN A 266 89.16 -8.74 -24.27
N ASP A 267 88.78 -8.40 -25.51
CA ASP A 267 89.73 -7.92 -26.52
C ASP A 267 90.35 -6.58 -26.11
N GLY A 268 89.53 -5.64 -25.62
CA GLY A 268 90.02 -4.35 -25.12
C GLY A 268 90.88 -4.44 -23.85
N THR A 269 90.73 -5.52 -23.07
CA THR A 269 91.59 -5.77 -21.89
C THR A 269 92.91 -6.43 -22.32
N ASN A 270 92.87 -7.38 -23.25
CA ASN A 270 94.07 -7.97 -23.86
C ASN A 270 94.92 -6.94 -24.61
N GLN A 271 94.30 -6.00 -25.32
CA GLN A 271 95.03 -4.91 -25.98
C GLN A 271 95.66 -3.96 -24.97
N ARG A 272 94.95 -3.59 -23.90
CA ARG A 272 95.54 -2.75 -22.83
C ARG A 272 96.69 -3.45 -22.10
N VAL A 273 96.62 -4.76 -21.88
CA VAL A 273 97.73 -5.55 -21.32
C VAL A 273 98.91 -5.60 -22.29
N THR A 274 98.65 -5.76 -23.60
CA THR A 274 99.70 -5.77 -24.63
C THR A 274 100.37 -4.39 -24.75
N ASP A 275 99.59 -3.31 -24.71
CA ASP A 275 100.11 -1.93 -24.73
C ASP A 275 100.86 -1.58 -23.45
N PHE A 276 100.41 -2.08 -22.29
CA PHE A 276 101.10 -1.92 -21.01
C PHE A 276 102.43 -2.69 -20.97
N VAL A 277 102.47 -3.92 -21.50
CA VAL A 277 103.71 -4.71 -21.67
C VAL A 277 104.66 -4.02 -22.66
N LYS A 278 104.14 -3.44 -23.73
CA LYS A 278 104.92 -2.67 -24.72
C LYS A 278 105.48 -1.37 -24.14
N PHE A 279 104.70 -0.70 -23.28
CA PHE A 279 105.12 0.50 -22.54
C PHE A 279 106.18 0.21 -21.49
N MET A 280 106.10 -0.95 -20.82
CA MET A 280 107.11 -1.42 -19.86
C MET A 280 108.44 -1.79 -20.54
N MET A 281 108.42 -2.39 -21.73
CA MET A 281 109.63 -2.71 -22.51
C MET A 281 110.33 -1.46 -23.07
N GLN A 282 109.60 -0.40 -23.42
CA GLN A 282 110.19 0.85 -23.94
C GLN A 282 110.75 1.78 -22.85
N SER A 283 110.28 1.65 -21.61
CA SER A 283 110.62 2.59 -20.53
C SER A 283 111.88 2.20 -19.74
N GLY A 284 112.50 1.04 -20.00
CA GLY A 284 113.83 0.69 -19.48
C GLY A 284 113.96 0.55 -17.96
N VAL A 285 112.90 0.19 -17.24
CA VAL A 285 112.93 -0.01 -15.78
C VAL A 285 112.53 -1.45 -15.44
N ILE A 286 113.53 -2.28 -15.05
CA ILE A 286 113.53 -3.42 -14.09
C ILE A 286 114.54 -4.55 -14.51
N PRO A 287 115.42 -5.05 -13.61
CA PRO A 287 116.29 -6.23 -13.83
C PRO A 287 115.56 -7.59 -13.70
N PRO A 288 116.08 -8.69 -14.29
CA PRO A 288 115.33 -9.93 -14.58
C PRO A 288 115.11 -10.90 -13.38
N GLY A 289 114.68 -10.40 -12.22
CA GLY A 289 114.44 -11.24 -11.02
C GLY A 289 113.09 -11.08 -10.31
N ASP A 290 112.30 -10.04 -10.62
CA ASP A 290 111.11 -9.66 -9.82
C ASP A 290 109.77 -9.64 -10.60
N PHE A 291 109.71 -10.27 -11.77
CA PHE A 291 108.51 -10.21 -12.64
C PHE A 291 107.27 -10.92 -12.06
N ASP A 292 107.45 -12.02 -11.33
CA ASP A 292 106.33 -12.87 -10.87
C ASP A 292 105.48 -12.23 -9.77
N ARG A 293 106.08 -11.35 -8.95
CA ARG A 293 105.38 -10.73 -7.81
C ARG A 293 104.49 -9.56 -8.23
N PHE A 294 104.81 -8.91 -9.35
CA PHE A 294 104.03 -7.80 -9.88
C PHE A 294 102.82 -8.25 -10.71
N ILE A 295 102.94 -9.39 -11.41
CA ILE A 295 101.84 -10.02 -12.17
C ILE A 295 100.69 -10.43 -11.22
N GLY A 296 101.01 -10.95 -10.03
CA GLY A 296 100.00 -11.36 -9.04
C GLY A 296 99.21 -10.21 -8.43
N ALA A 297 99.83 -9.03 -8.24
CA ALA A 297 99.15 -7.86 -7.69
C ALA A 297 98.34 -7.09 -8.75
N ALA A 298 98.81 -7.06 -10.01
CA ALA A 298 98.07 -6.45 -11.12
C ALA A 298 96.85 -7.28 -11.55
N ALA A 299 96.90 -8.62 -11.43
CA ALA A 299 95.81 -9.52 -11.79
C ALA A 299 94.52 -9.31 -10.96
N GLY A 300 94.66 -8.91 -9.69
CA GLY A 300 93.52 -8.63 -8.80
C GLY A 300 92.79 -7.31 -9.12
N GLN A 301 93.48 -6.34 -9.72
CA GLN A 301 92.90 -5.04 -10.08
C GLN A 301 92.41 -5.00 -11.54
N LEU A 302 92.86 -5.93 -12.38
CA LEU A 302 92.43 -6.13 -13.78
C LEU A 302 91.42 -7.29 -13.96
N GLY A 303 90.92 -7.89 -12.87
CA GLY A 303 89.75 -8.77 -12.91
C GLY A 303 89.98 -10.13 -13.56
N LEU A 304 91.14 -10.76 -13.34
CA LEU A 304 91.34 -12.18 -13.64
C LEU A 304 90.79 -13.06 -12.50
N PRO A 305 90.29 -14.27 -12.78
CA PRO A 305 89.52 -15.06 -11.82
C PRO A 305 90.42 -15.58 -10.68
N GLY A 306 90.21 -15.07 -9.46
CA GLY A 306 90.87 -15.59 -8.25
C GLY A 306 91.12 -14.54 -7.17
N GLY A 307 90.06 -14.01 -6.56
CA GLY A 307 90.15 -13.15 -5.37
C GLY A 307 88.77 -12.83 -4.79
N PRO A 308 88.60 -12.76 -3.46
CA PRO A 308 87.27 -12.66 -2.85
C PRO A 308 86.65 -11.26 -3.12
N PRO A 309 85.35 -11.18 -3.44
CA PRO A 309 84.73 -9.90 -3.77
C PRO A 309 84.48 -9.07 -2.50
N ALA A 310 84.87 -7.80 -2.56
CA ALA A 310 84.48 -6.77 -1.60
C ALA A 310 83.00 -6.39 -1.80
N ALA A 311 82.25 -6.36 -0.70
CA ALA A 311 80.85 -5.97 -0.66
C ALA A 311 80.68 -4.47 -0.97
N LEU A 312 79.80 -4.14 -1.91
CA LEU A 312 79.31 -2.79 -2.14
C LEU A 312 77.87 -2.68 -1.63
N THR A 313 77.71 -1.78 -0.67
CA THR A 313 76.46 -1.39 -0.01
C THR A 313 75.50 -0.69 -0.95
N ALA A 314 74.22 -1.03 -0.78
CA ALA A 314 73.06 -0.50 -1.47
C ALA A 314 72.80 0.99 -1.21
N GLY A 315 72.20 1.67 -2.18
CA GLY A 315 71.64 3.01 -2.01
C GLY A 315 70.53 3.31 -3.03
N ALA A 316 69.35 3.64 -2.48
CA ALA A 316 68.20 4.35 -3.07
C ALA A 316 67.47 3.64 -4.25
N GLY A 317 66.17 3.34 -4.19
CA GLY A 317 65.08 4.12 -3.62
C GLY A 317 64.31 4.80 -4.77
N TRP A 318 63.27 4.14 -5.29
CA TRP A 318 62.28 4.74 -6.18
C TRP A 318 60.89 4.29 -5.76
N SER A 319 60.17 5.21 -5.14
CA SER A 319 58.74 5.19 -4.90
C SER A 319 58.01 5.91 -6.03
N HIS A 320 57.01 5.28 -6.64
CA HIS A 320 55.81 5.94 -7.18
C HIS A 320 54.69 4.91 -7.44
N ALA A 321 53.46 5.28 -7.07
CA ALA A 321 52.23 4.52 -7.30
C ALA A 321 51.68 4.75 -8.72
N PRO A 322 50.99 3.78 -9.36
CA PRO A 322 50.33 4.02 -10.63
C PRO A 322 48.90 4.57 -10.45
N VAL A 323 48.61 5.60 -11.24
CA VAL A 323 47.29 6.19 -11.51
C VAL A 323 46.56 5.36 -12.57
N LEU A 324 45.24 5.21 -12.41
CA LEU A 324 44.31 4.53 -13.33
C LEU A 324 44.10 5.32 -14.65
N PRO A 325 43.95 4.63 -15.81
CA PRO A 325 43.27 5.16 -17.00
C PRO A 325 41.81 4.66 -17.13
N PRO A 326 41.01 5.27 -18.03
CA PRO A 326 39.55 5.37 -17.91
C PRO A 326 38.73 4.27 -18.60
N ALA A 327 37.42 4.36 -18.33
CA ALA A 327 36.33 3.47 -18.70
C ALA A 327 36.22 3.08 -20.19
N GLY A 328 35.84 1.82 -20.39
CA GLY A 328 35.36 1.22 -21.64
C GLY A 328 34.12 0.33 -21.36
N PRO A 329 33.39 -0.11 -22.41
CA PRO A 329 31.92 -0.05 -22.45
C PRO A 329 31.17 -1.16 -21.70
N GLN A 330 29.96 -0.84 -21.22
CA GLN A 330 29.01 -1.77 -20.60
C GLN A 330 28.49 -2.84 -21.58
N PRO A 331 28.30 -4.10 -21.13
CA PRO A 331 27.58 -5.11 -21.89
C PRO A 331 26.07 -4.87 -21.91
N VAL A 332 25.50 -5.04 -23.09
CA VAL A 332 24.08 -5.00 -23.43
C VAL A 332 23.38 -6.21 -22.80
N VAL A 333 22.30 -5.97 -22.06
CA VAL A 333 21.42 -7.02 -21.49
C VAL A 333 20.28 -7.29 -22.48
N PRO A 334 19.95 -8.55 -22.85
CA PRO A 334 18.83 -8.83 -23.73
C PRO A 334 17.49 -8.64 -23.01
N ALA A 335 16.57 -7.98 -23.72
CA ALA A 335 15.19 -7.71 -23.30
C ALA A 335 14.40 -9.01 -23.05
N GLN A 336 13.85 -9.15 -21.84
CA GLN A 336 12.86 -10.16 -21.51
C GLN A 336 11.44 -9.63 -21.76
N ALA A 337 10.62 -10.52 -22.30
CA ALA A 337 9.25 -10.33 -22.76
C ALA A 337 8.30 -9.84 -21.65
N GLY A 338 7.38 -8.96 -22.04
CA GLY A 338 6.29 -8.48 -21.19
C GLY A 338 5.27 -9.58 -20.84
N PRO A 339 4.54 -9.43 -19.72
CA PRO A 339 3.48 -10.36 -19.32
C PRO A 339 2.23 -10.23 -20.21
N PRO A 340 1.45 -11.31 -20.39
CA PRO A 340 0.28 -11.33 -21.27
C PRO A 340 -0.94 -10.61 -20.68
N VAL A 341 -1.73 -10.07 -21.59
CA VAL A 341 -3.02 -9.38 -21.41
C VAL A 341 -4.04 -10.31 -20.73
N ALA A 342 -4.66 -9.82 -19.66
CA ALA A 342 -5.78 -10.49 -18.98
C ALA A 342 -7.09 -10.33 -19.78
N GLU A 343 -7.72 -11.45 -20.10
CA GLU A 343 -9.06 -11.51 -20.69
C GLU A 343 -10.15 -11.06 -19.70
N LYS A 344 -11.14 -10.37 -20.26
CA LYS A 344 -12.33 -9.81 -19.62
C LYS A 344 -13.34 -10.93 -19.30
N PRO A 345 -13.81 -11.12 -18.05
CA PRO A 345 -14.93 -12.01 -17.80
C PRO A 345 -16.25 -11.33 -18.20
N GLU A 346 -17.06 -12.06 -18.97
CA GLU A 346 -18.41 -11.71 -19.37
C GLU A 346 -19.31 -11.50 -18.14
N ALA A 347 -20.12 -10.44 -18.18
CA ALA A 347 -21.07 -10.12 -17.13
C ALA A 347 -22.24 -11.12 -17.14
N VAL A 348 -22.41 -11.84 -16.04
CA VAL A 348 -23.64 -12.59 -15.72
C VAL A 348 -24.76 -11.57 -15.47
N ILE A 349 -25.75 -11.54 -16.35
CA ILE A 349 -26.98 -10.75 -16.16
C ILE A 349 -27.85 -11.46 -15.12
N LEU A 350 -28.00 -10.87 -13.93
CA LEU A 350 -29.05 -11.22 -12.99
C LEU A 350 -30.21 -10.22 -13.17
N GLN A 351 -31.35 -10.79 -13.53
CA GLN A 351 -32.64 -10.17 -13.81
C GLN A 351 -33.13 -9.28 -12.64
N GLN A 352 -33.46 -8.01 -12.91
CA GLN A 352 -33.92 -7.02 -11.93
C GLN A 352 -35.46 -6.92 -11.85
N ASP A 353 -35.99 -6.85 -10.63
CA ASP A 353 -37.41 -6.65 -10.26
C ASP A 353 -37.82 -5.15 -10.38
N PRO A 354 -38.97 -4.81 -11.01
CA PRO A 354 -39.32 -3.44 -11.43
C PRO A 354 -39.82 -2.44 -10.37
N ALA A 355 -39.75 -2.70 -9.06
CA ALA A 355 -40.41 -1.83 -8.04
C ALA A 355 -39.54 -0.77 -7.34
N THR A 356 -38.22 -0.75 -7.53
CA THR A 356 -37.34 0.34 -7.05
C THR A 356 -36.90 1.18 -8.24
N LYS A 357 -37.13 2.49 -8.21
CA LYS A 357 -36.60 3.41 -9.23
C LYS A 357 -35.07 3.41 -9.15
N VAL A 358 -34.43 2.51 -9.89
CA VAL A 358 -32.97 2.38 -10.01
C VAL A 358 -32.46 3.62 -10.74
N TRP A 359 -31.53 4.34 -10.12
CA TRP A 359 -30.76 5.43 -10.73
C TRP A 359 -30.21 4.97 -12.08
N ARG A 360 -30.48 5.71 -13.16
CA ARG A 360 -30.07 5.32 -14.51
C ARG A 360 -28.79 6.08 -14.89
N PRO A 361 -27.91 5.49 -15.72
CA PRO A 361 -26.78 6.20 -16.33
C PRO A 361 -27.14 7.50 -17.08
N ALA A 362 -28.43 7.72 -17.37
CA ALA A 362 -28.97 8.93 -17.98
C ALA A 362 -29.03 10.16 -17.03
N ASP A 363 -28.95 9.96 -15.71
CA ASP A 363 -29.14 11.00 -14.68
C ASP A 363 -27.85 11.79 -14.36
N GLY A 364 -26.70 11.24 -14.77
CA GLY A 364 -25.39 11.88 -14.72
C GLY A 364 -24.69 11.85 -13.36
N VAL A 365 -23.35 11.85 -13.41
CA VAL A 365 -22.47 11.88 -12.23
C VAL A 365 -21.82 13.24 -12.08
N GLN A 366 -21.59 13.65 -10.84
CA GLN A 366 -20.94 14.90 -10.48
C GLN A 366 -19.52 14.61 -9.97
N PRO A 367 -18.48 14.95 -10.75
CA PRO A 367 -17.10 14.96 -10.26
C PRO A 367 -16.92 16.08 -9.25
N MET A 368 -16.36 15.75 -8.10
CA MET A 368 -16.03 16.67 -7.02
C MET A 368 -14.59 16.43 -6.58
N TYR A 369 -13.80 17.50 -6.47
CA TYR A 369 -12.42 17.46 -6.03
C TYR A 369 -12.31 18.25 -4.74
N LEU A 370 -11.81 17.62 -3.69
CA LEU A 370 -11.51 18.27 -2.43
C LEU A 370 -10.01 18.52 -2.35
N MET A 371 -9.59 19.78 -2.48
CA MET A 371 -8.22 20.21 -2.24
C MET A 371 -8.06 20.69 -0.81
N VAL A 372 -7.17 20.06 -0.04
CA VAL A 372 -6.91 20.38 1.36
C VAL A 372 -5.46 20.81 1.52
N ASP A 373 -5.27 21.95 2.18
CA ASP A 373 -3.96 22.50 2.50
C ASP A 373 -3.22 21.61 3.51
N GLU A 374 -2.05 21.12 3.11
CA GLU A 374 -1.13 20.29 3.89
C GLU A 374 0.18 21.04 4.20
N SER A 375 0.20 22.36 3.98
CA SER A 375 1.40 23.16 4.14
C SER A 375 1.85 23.31 5.59
N THR A 376 3.03 23.89 5.75
CA THR A 376 3.58 24.34 7.04
C THR A 376 2.59 25.21 7.83
N ALA A 377 1.81 26.07 7.18
CA ALA A 377 0.77 26.88 7.83
C ALA A 377 -0.43 26.07 8.33
N ALA A 378 -0.75 24.96 7.66
CA ALA A 378 -1.81 24.03 8.06
C ALA A 378 -1.36 23.06 9.18
N ALA A 379 -0.06 22.97 9.46
CA ALA A 379 0.52 21.99 10.38
C ALA A 379 -0.14 21.93 11.77
N PRO A 380 -0.46 23.06 12.43
CA PRO A 380 -1.12 23.03 13.74
C PRO A 380 -2.51 22.40 13.73
N TYR A 381 -3.15 22.29 12.55
CA TYR A 381 -4.54 21.88 12.37
C TYR A 381 -4.68 20.60 11.54
N ILE A 382 -3.58 19.92 11.22
CA ILE A 382 -3.57 18.77 10.31
C ILE A 382 -4.42 17.59 10.82
N SER A 383 -4.54 17.45 12.15
CA SER A 383 -5.43 16.47 12.79
C SER A 383 -6.89 16.74 12.44
N ASP A 384 -7.35 17.98 12.59
CA ASP A 384 -8.73 18.39 12.38
C ASP A 384 -9.12 18.32 10.91
N LEU A 385 -8.17 18.64 10.04
CA LEU A 385 -8.30 18.45 8.59
C LEU A 385 -8.45 16.96 8.23
N SER A 386 -7.62 16.09 8.81
CA SER A 386 -7.69 14.64 8.58
C SER A 386 -8.99 14.03 9.12
N ASP A 387 -9.39 14.44 10.32
CA ASP A 387 -10.63 13.98 10.96
C ASP A 387 -11.86 14.47 10.19
N GLY A 388 -11.81 15.68 9.63
CA GLY A 388 -12.84 16.22 8.75
C GLY A 388 -13.01 15.43 7.45
N VAL A 389 -11.91 15.06 6.78
CA VAL A 389 -11.97 14.18 5.59
C VAL A 389 -12.58 12.83 5.96
N ARG A 390 -12.18 12.22 7.09
CA ARG A 390 -12.75 10.97 7.57
C ARG A 390 -14.25 11.10 7.84
N GLY A 391 -14.66 12.18 8.51
CA GLY A 391 -16.06 12.49 8.82
C GLY A 391 -16.91 12.69 7.56
N LEU A 392 -16.38 13.41 6.56
CA LEU A 392 -17.01 13.58 5.26
C LEU A 392 -17.24 12.24 4.56
N LEU A 393 -16.20 11.42 4.44
CA LEU A 393 -16.29 10.11 3.80
C LEU A 393 -17.26 9.19 4.54
N GLY A 394 -17.23 9.19 5.88
CA GLY A 394 -18.19 8.46 6.70
C GLY A 394 -19.63 8.92 6.45
N THR A 395 -19.86 10.24 6.36
CA THR A 395 -21.19 10.78 6.09
C THR A 395 -21.70 10.41 4.69
N LEU A 396 -20.83 10.47 3.68
CA LEU A 396 -21.16 10.09 2.31
C LEU A 396 -21.38 8.58 2.16
N ALA A 397 -20.62 7.75 2.87
CA ALA A 397 -20.79 6.31 2.88
C ALA A 397 -22.14 5.87 3.48
N GLN A 398 -22.67 6.63 4.45
CA GLN A 398 -24.00 6.42 5.01
C GLN A 398 -25.13 6.94 4.10
N ALA A 399 -24.83 7.90 3.22
CA ALA A 399 -25.78 8.45 2.25
C ALA A 399 -25.86 7.58 0.98
N SER A 400 -26.25 6.31 1.15
CA SER A 400 -26.29 5.31 0.05
C SER A 400 -27.24 5.69 -1.09
N ASP A 401 -28.22 6.56 -0.81
CA ASP A 401 -29.18 7.09 -1.79
C ASP A 401 -28.53 8.00 -2.83
N ILE A 402 -27.45 8.71 -2.49
CA ILE A 402 -26.75 9.64 -3.38
C ILE A 402 -25.40 9.12 -3.89
N ALA A 403 -24.86 8.07 -3.27
CA ALA A 403 -23.53 7.54 -3.58
C ALA A 403 -23.29 7.29 -5.10
N PRO A 404 -24.25 6.75 -5.89
CA PRO A 404 -24.05 6.57 -7.33
C PRO A 404 -23.86 7.88 -8.11
N ALA A 405 -24.42 9.00 -7.63
CA ALA A 405 -24.44 10.28 -8.33
C ALA A 405 -23.16 11.11 -8.15
N ILE A 406 -22.31 10.79 -7.18
CA ILE A 406 -21.12 11.57 -6.84
C ILE A 406 -19.85 10.76 -7.14
N ARG A 407 -18.83 11.44 -7.67
CA ARG A 407 -17.45 10.94 -7.68
C ARG A 407 -16.59 11.94 -6.92
N LEU A 408 -15.89 11.48 -5.89
CA LEU A 408 -15.08 12.34 -5.02
C LEU A 408 -13.60 11.98 -5.16
N SER A 409 -12.78 12.99 -5.37
CA SER A 409 -11.32 12.93 -5.28
C SER A 409 -10.87 13.78 -4.09
N VAL A 410 -9.86 13.32 -3.34
CA VAL A 410 -9.25 14.09 -2.26
C VAL A 410 -7.78 14.29 -2.59
N LEU A 411 -7.36 15.55 -2.62
CA LEU A 411 -6.02 16.01 -2.96
C LEU A 411 -5.46 16.82 -1.78
N GLY A 412 -4.31 16.42 -1.26
CA GLY A 412 -3.55 17.24 -0.33
C GLY A 412 -2.57 18.12 -1.11
N PHE A 413 -2.48 19.42 -0.84
CA PHE A 413 -1.51 20.31 -1.50
C PHE A 413 -0.61 21.03 -0.50
N ALA A 414 0.67 21.12 -0.85
CA ALA A 414 1.71 21.82 -0.12
C ALA A 414 2.74 22.24 -1.18
N ASP A 415 4.00 21.81 -1.06
CA ASP A 415 5.08 21.98 -2.05
C ASP A 415 4.89 21.15 -3.33
N GLY A 416 3.83 20.33 -3.33
CA GLY A 416 3.29 19.62 -4.48
C GLY A 416 1.92 19.04 -4.12
N VAL A 417 1.28 18.35 -5.07
CA VAL A 417 -0.04 17.73 -4.84
C VAL A 417 0.09 16.23 -4.65
N ALA A 418 -0.53 15.71 -3.59
CA ALA A 418 -0.63 14.30 -3.30
C ALA A 418 -2.09 13.84 -3.44
N THR A 419 -2.34 12.89 -4.34
CA THR A 419 -3.67 12.25 -4.45
C THR A 419 -3.88 11.33 -3.28
N ARG A 420 -4.79 11.72 -2.39
CA ARG A 420 -5.14 11.00 -1.17
C ARG A 420 -6.26 9.98 -1.41
N LEU A 421 -7.22 10.35 -2.24
CA LEU A 421 -8.25 9.49 -2.77
C LEU A 421 -8.40 9.79 -4.26
N PRO A 422 -8.20 8.82 -5.18
CA PRO A 422 -8.47 9.03 -6.60
C PRO A 422 -9.97 9.29 -6.82
N LEU A 423 -10.33 9.89 -7.96
CA LEU A 423 -11.72 10.19 -8.27
C LEU A 423 -12.55 8.91 -8.41
N ASP A 424 -13.35 8.59 -7.39
CA ASP A 424 -14.17 7.39 -7.38
C ASP A 424 -15.47 7.59 -6.59
N GLN A 425 -16.36 6.61 -6.66
CA GLN A 425 -17.56 6.55 -5.83
C GLN A 425 -17.15 6.30 -4.37
N VAL A 426 -17.66 7.14 -3.47
CA VAL A 426 -17.51 6.92 -2.03
C VAL A 426 -18.45 5.79 -1.60
N THR A 427 -17.89 4.75 -1.00
CA THR A 427 -18.62 3.60 -0.46
C THR A 427 -18.14 3.33 0.96
N ALA A 428 -18.84 2.45 1.69
CA ALA A 428 -18.37 1.98 3.00
C ALA A 428 -17.00 1.26 2.93
N ALA A 429 -16.53 0.86 1.74
CA ALA A 429 -15.21 0.27 1.52
C ALA A 429 -14.14 1.31 1.14
N SER A 430 -14.50 2.57 0.89
CA SER A 430 -13.53 3.62 0.55
C SER A 430 -12.59 3.85 1.73
N GLN A 431 -11.29 3.74 1.48
CA GLN A 431 -10.27 3.98 2.50
C GLN A 431 -10.28 5.46 2.88
N SER A 432 -10.30 5.75 4.18
CA SER A 432 -10.12 7.12 4.66
C SER A 432 -8.65 7.51 4.51
N PRO A 433 -8.31 8.52 3.71
CA PRO A 433 -6.95 9.01 3.68
C PRO A 433 -6.61 9.75 4.97
N TRP A 434 -5.32 9.81 5.29
CA TRP A 434 -4.76 10.75 6.25
C TRP A 434 -4.08 11.90 5.51
N LEU A 435 -4.10 13.08 6.11
CA LEU A 435 -3.30 14.22 5.66
C LEU A 435 -2.02 14.27 6.50
N ILE A 436 -0.95 14.74 5.88
CA ILE A 436 0.35 14.93 6.55
C ILE A 436 0.86 16.32 6.25
N THR A 437 1.53 16.94 7.22
CA THR A 437 2.23 18.20 6.98
C THR A 437 3.39 17.98 6.02
N ARG A 438 3.49 18.87 5.03
CA ARG A 438 4.55 18.90 4.01
C ARG A 438 5.16 20.31 3.92
N GLY A 439 5.73 20.68 2.76
CA GLY A 439 6.39 21.98 2.56
C GLY A 439 5.43 23.16 2.46
N ASP A 440 5.88 24.27 1.85
CA ASP A 440 5.07 25.49 1.70
C ASP A 440 4.00 25.34 0.61
N ALA A 441 2.88 26.07 0.73
CA ALA A 441 1.76 25.95 -0.21
C ALA A 441 2.09 26.50 -1.62
N ASP A 442 2.30 25.60 -2.58
CA ASP A 442 2.43 25.91 -4.00
C ASP A 442 1.05 25.89 -4.69
N TYR A 443 0.40 27.06 -4.70
CA TYR A 443 -0.89 27.25 -5.37
C TYR A 443 -0.79 27.13 -6.90
N ALA A 444 0.34 27.47 -7.50
CA ALA A 444 0.52 27.37 -8.94
C ALA A 444 0.57 25.90 -9.37
N GLY A 445 1.40 25.09 -8.70
CA GLY A 445 1.47 23.64 -8.91
C GLY A 445 0.16 22.92 -8.58
N ALA A 446 -0.56 23.39 -7.56
CA ALA A 446 -1.91 22.92 -7.23
C ALA A 446 -2.91 23.08 -8.40
N PHE A 447 -3.01 24.28 -8.97
CA PHE A 447 -3.93 24.53 -10.08
C PHE A 447 -3.49 23.86 -11.38
N GLU A 448 -2.18 23.74 -11.64
CA GLU A 448 -1.68 22.97 -12.80
C GLU A 448 -2.01 21.47 -12.64
N THR A 449 -1.84 20.90 -11.44
CA THR A 449 -2.20 19.49 -11.20
C THR A 449 -3.69 19.24 -11.42
N LEU A 450 -4.56 20.14 -10.96
CA LEU A 450 -5.99 20.04 -11.25
C LEU A 450 -6.30 20.12 -12.74
N LEU A 451 -5.62 21.01 -13.47
CA LEU A 451 -5.78 21.14 -14.92
C LEU A 451 -5.43 19.83 -15.63
N ASP A 452 -4.32 19.22 -15.24
CA ASP A 452 -3.81 17.96 -15.81
C ASP A 452 -4.66 16.74 -15.41
N GLN A 453 -5.24 16.74 -14.20
CA GLN A 453 -5.99 15.61 -13.67
C GLN A 453 -7.47 15.61 -14.11
N ILE A 454 -8.13 16.77 -14.16
CA ILE A 454 -9.59 16.85 -14.40
C ILE A 454 -9.98 16.26 -15.76
N THR A 455 -9.18 16.52 -16.79
CA THR A 455 -9.47 16.06 -18.15
C THR A 455 -9.46 14.53 -18.28
N PRO A 456 -8.37 13.81 -17.94
CA PRO A 456 -8.34 12.36 -18.04
C PRO A 456 -9.38 11.69 -17.14
N ASP A 457 -9.61 12.22 -15.93
CA ASP A 457 -10.61 11.67 -14.99
C ASP A 457 -12.03 11.71 -15.59
N ILE A 458 -12.41 12.81 -16.24
CA ILE A 458 -13.74 12.94 -16.86
C ILE A 458 -13.86 12.08 -18.11
N GLU A 459 -12.82 12.02 -18.93
CA GLU A 459 -12.83 11.14 -20.11
C GLU A 459 -12.95 9.67 -19.70
N ALA A 460 -12.28 9.25 -18.63
CA ALA A 460 -12.43 7.90 -18.07
C ALA A 460 -13.88 7.62 -17.61
N LEU A 461 -14.53 8.56 -16.91
CA LEU A 461 -15.94 8.43 -16.53
C LEU A 461 -16.87 8.35 -17.76
N LYS A 462 -16.61 9.13 -18.81
CA LYS A 462 -17.38 9.08 -20.06
C LYS A 462 -17.19 7.78 -20.82
N GLN A 463 -15.98 7.22 -20.82
CA GLN A 463 -15.70 5.91 -21.42
C GLN A 463 -16.46 4.77 -20.75
N GLN A 464 -16.82 4.92 -19.47
CA GLN A 464 -17.72 3.99 -18.76
C GLN A 464 -19.20 4.15 -19.15
N GLY A 465 -19.52 5.05 -20.09
CA GLY A 465 -20.89 5.33 -20.54
C GLY A 465 -21.67 6.27 -19.61
N LEU A 466 -21.00 6.95 -18.69
CA LEU A 466 -21.65 7.88 -17.76
C LEU A 466 -21.81 9.26 -18.40
N LYS A 467 -22.98 9.89 -18.20
CA LYS A 467 -23.13 11.33 -18.42
C LYS A 467 -22.41 12.06 -17.29
N VAL A 468 -21.50 12.98 -17.60
CA VAL A 468 -20.68 13.67 -16.59
C VAL A 468 -21.06 15.14 -16.55
N LEU A 469 -21.37 15.65 -15.35
CA LEU A 469 -21.65 17.06 -15.09
C LEU A 469 -20.36 17.88 -14.94
N ARG A 470 -20.49 19.20 -14.97
CA ARG A 470 -19.35 20.11 -14.83
C ARG A 470 -18.69 19.90 -13.45
N PRO A 471 -17.38 19.66 -13.36
CA PRO A 471 -16.70 19.41 -12.10
C PRO A 471 -16.81 20.55 -11.10
N VAL A 472 -16.73 20.21 -9.82
CA VAL A 472 -16.67 21.16 -8.71
C VAL A 472 -15.40 20.90 -7.90
N VAL A 473 -14.67 21.97 -7.56
CA VAL A 473 -13.51 21.93 -6.68
C VAL A 473 -13.89 22.64 -5.39
N PHE A 474 -13.71 21.96 -4.26
CA PHE A 474 -13.74 22.55 -2.93
C PHE A 474 -12.29 22.71 -2.46
N LEU A 475 -11.85 23.96 -2.28
CA LEU A 475 -10.51 24.32 -1.84
C LEU A 475 -10.58 24.79 -0.39
N LEU A 476 -9.91 24.08 0.51
CA LEU A 476 -9.73 24.48 1.90
C LEU A 476 -8.28 24.93 2.10
N SER A 477 -8.09 26.23 2.31
CA SER A 477 -6.80 26.91 2.41
C SER A 477 -6.57 27.43 3.82
N ALA A 478 -5.40 27.15 4.39
CA ALA A 478 -4.96 27.66 5.69
C ALA A 478 -3.85 28.72 5.57
N SER A 479 -3.42 29.01 4.35
CA SER A 479 -2.24 29.82 4.00
C SER A 479 -2.56 30.90 2.96
N ALA A 480 -1.68 31.89 2.84
CA ALA A 480 -1.68 32.80 1.70
C ALA A 480 -0.60 32.38 0.67
N PRO A 481 -0.85 32.53 -0.65
CA PRO A 481 0.17 32.34 -1.68
C PRO A 481 1.36 33.28 -1.45
N GLY A 482 2.58 32.76 -1.63
CA GLY A 482 3.80 33.56 -1.47
C GLY A 482 4.00 34.60 -2.58
N ASP A 483 3.42 34.38 -3.75
CA ASP A 483 3.47 35.31 -4.89
C ASP A 483 2.15 35.29 -5.70
N ASP A 484 2.11 36.05 -6.80
CA ASP A 484 0.96 36.16 -7.69
C ASP A 484 1.00 35.19 -8.89
N GLY A 485 2.02 34.33 -8.97
CA GLY A 485 2.25 33.39 -10.05
C GLY A 485 1.04 32.49 -10.28
N TRP A 486 0.41 32.00 -9.21
CA TRP A 486 -0.76 31.11 -9.23
C TRP A 486 -1.95 31.64 -10.05
N ARG A 487 -2.09 32.96 -10.23
CA ARG A 487 -3.22 33.55 -10.96
C ARG A 487 -3.25 33.14 -12.42
N ALA A 488 -2.09 32.90 -13.04
CA ALA A 488 -2.02 32.46 -14.43
C ALA A 488 -2.55 31.02 -14.59
N GLN A 489 -2.15 30.11 -13.70
CA GLN A 489 -2.57 28.71 -13.66
C GLN A 489 -4.05 28.60 -13.27
N HIS A 490 -4.49 29.38 -12.29
CA HIS A 490 -5.91 29.48 -11.92
C HIS A 490 -6.78 29.92 -13.10
N ARG A 491 -6.38 30.99 -13.81
CA ARG A 491 -7.11 31.46 -15.00
C ARG A 491 -7.20 30.40 -16.08
N ARG A 492 -6.11 29.66 -16.34
CA ARG A 492 -6.10 28.53 -17.29
C ARG A 492 -7.05 27.41 -16.85
N LEU A 493 -7.07 27.09 -15.55
CA LEU A 493 -7.94 26.06 -14.98
C LEU A 493 -9.43 26.38 -15.17
N VAL A 494 -9.83 27.63 -14.92
CA VAL A 494 -11.25 28.03 -14.90
C VAL A 494 -11.75 28.62 -16.22
N ASP A 495 -10.88 28.81 -17.22
CA ASP A 495 -11.26 29.34 -18.53
C ASP A 495 -12.01 28.28 -19.36
N PRO A 496 -13.32 28.43 -19.60
CA PRO A 496 -14.09 27.46 -20.38
C PRO A 496 -13.70 27.45 -21.88
N ALA A 497 -12.99 28.47 -22.39
CA ALA A 497 -12.52 28.50 -23.76
C ALA A 497 -11.27 27.63 -23.95
N GLY A 498 -10.32 27.69 -23.01
CA GLY A 498 -9.09 26.90 -23.03
C GLY A 498 -9.21 25.51 -22.39
N HIS A 499 -10.07 25.35 -21.37
CA HIS A 499 -10.24 24.10 -20.64
C HIS A 499 -11.69 23.61 -20.74
N ARG A 500 -11.90 22.58 -21.58
CA ARG A 500 -13.23 21.99 -21.87
C ARG A 500 -14.02 21.64 -20.60
N TYR A 501 -13.33 21.24 -19.54
CA TYR A 501 -13.91 20.79 -18.28
C TYR A 501 -13.67 21.76 -17.13
N ALA A 502 -13.50 23.05 -17.44
CA ALA A 502 -13.31 24.12 -16.46
C ALA A 502 -14.25 23.97 -15.24
N PRO A 503 -13.70 23.71 -14.04
CA PRO A 503 -14.48 23.45 -12.85
C PRO A 503 -15.07 24.74 -12.28
N GLY A 504 -16.13 24.61 -11.48
CA GLY A 504 -16.47 25.64 -10.49
C GLY A 504 -15.60 25.46 -9.25
N ILE A 505 -15.08 26.55 -8.66
CA ILE A 505 -14.26 26.52 -7.44
C ILE A 505 -15.02 27.20 -6.30
N VAL A 506 -15.18 26.46 -5.20
CA VAL A 506 -15.64 26.92 -3.89
C VAL A 506 -14.43 26.96 -2.96
N ALA A 507 -14.09 28.12 -2.43
CA ALA A 507 -12.89 28.35 -1.64
C ALA A 507 -13.24 28.73 -0.19
N TYR A 508 -12.59 28.06 0.76
CA TYR A 508 -12.68 28.31 2.19
C TYR A 508 -11.31 28.72 2.71
N GLY A 509 -11.21 29.89 3.32
CA GLY A 509 -10.02 30.38 3.98
C GLY A 509 -10.14 30.31 5.49
N VAL A 510 -9.20 29.62 6.13
CA VAL A 510 -9.02 29.55 7.59
C VAL A 510 -7.63 30.08 7.96
N GLY A 511 -7.44 30.45 9.23
CA GLY A 511 -6.14 30.89 9.72
C GLY A 511 -5.60 32.11 8.97
N GLU A 512 -4.45 31.94 8.30
CA GLU A 512 -3.73 33.02 7.61
C GLU A 512 -4.23 33.29 6.18
N ALA A 513 -5.26 32.57 5.71
CA ALA A 513 -5.82 32.75 4.38
C ALA A 513 -6.47 34.14 4.21
N ALA A 514 -5.91 34.97 3.33
CA ALA A 514 -6.37 36.33 3.11
C ALA A 514 -7.67 36.41 2.29
N ALA A 515 -8.64 37.20 2.73
CA ALA A 515 -9.94 37.34 2.06
C ALA A 515 -9.86 37.70 0.57
N PRO A 516 -9.02 38.68 0.12
CA PRO A 516 -8.91 39.00 -1.31
C PRO A 516 -8.39 37.84 -2.16
N VAL A 517 -7.55 36.99 -1.58
CA VAL A 517 -6.99 35.81 -2.25
C VAL A 517 -8.07 34.74 -2.39
N VAL A 518 -8.79 34.42 -1.31
CA VAL A 518 -9.88 33.44 -1.31
C VAL A 518 -10.99 33.85 -2.30
N ALA A 519 -11.33 35.15 -2.33
CA ALA A 519 -12.28 35.70 -3.28
C ALA A 519 -11.82 35.55 -4.74
N ALA A 520 -10.52 35.71 -5.01
CA ALA A 520 -9.95 35.54 -6.34
C ALA A 520 -9.84 34.07 -6.78
N MET A 521 -9.74 33.12 -5.84
CA MET A 521 -9.73 31.68 -6.13
C MET A 521 -11.13 31.16 -6.47
N ALA A 522 -12.17 31.70 -5.84
CA ALA A 522 -13.55 31.30 -6.09
C ALA A 522 -14.00 31.71 -7.51
N THR A 523 -14.67 30.81 -8.22
CA THR A 523 -15.16 31.09 -9.59
C THR A 523 -16.38 32.02 -9.62
N ARG A 524 -17.05 32.18 -8.48
CA ARG A 524 -18.22 33.04 -8.29
C ARG A 524 -18.06 33.81 -6.98
N PRO A 525 -18.53 35.07 -6.88
CA PRO A 525 -18.41 35.86 -5.65
C PRO A 525 -18.98 35.17 -4.40
N GLU A 526 -20.10 34.45 -4.57
CA GLU A 526 -20.78 33.71 -3.51
C GLU A 526 -20.11 32.38 -3.12
N PHE A 527 -19.00 32.02 -3.75
CA PHE A 527 -18.28 30.74 -3.51
C PHE A 527 -16.97 30.93 -2.74
N GLY A 528 -16.64 32.15 -2.31
CA GLY A 528 -15.47 32.42 -1.48
C GLY A 528 -15.86 32.76 -0.05
N TYR A 529 -15.43 31.96 0.92
CA TYR A 529 -15.72 32.14 2.33
C TYR A 529 -14.45 32.27 3.15
N VAL A 530 -14.37 33.27 4.01
CA VAL A 530 -13.24 33.45 4.93
C VAL A 530 -13.74 33.46 6.36
N MET A 531 -12.96 32.87 7.26
CA MET A 531 -13.21 32.89 8.69
C MET A 531 -13.36 34.35 9.20
N THR A 532 -14.35 34.58 10.05
CA THR A 532 -14.56 35.90 10.70
C THR A 532 -13.47 36.15 11.74
N ALA A 533 -13.05 37.41 11.87
CA ALA A 533 -12.07 37.79 12.89
C ALA A 533 -12.56 37.42 14.30
N GLY A 534 -11.71 36.76 15.08
CA GLY A 534 -12.01 36.31 16.44
C GLY A 534 -12.61 34.90 16.55
N THR A 535 -12.93 34.24 15.43
CA THR A 535 -13.28 32.82 15.43
C THR A 535 -12.01 31.98 15.65
N ASP A 536 -12.10 30.96 16.50
CA ASP A 536 -11.04 29.97 16.67
C ASP A 536 -10.86 29.10 15.41
N VAL A 537 -9.61 28.83 15.02
CA VAL A 537 -9.29 28.16 13.75
C VAL A 537 -9.74 26.70 13.74
N HIS A 538 -9.58 25.97 14.85
CA HIS A 538 -10.07 24.58 14.99
C HIS A 538 -11.59 24.53 14.79
N THR A 539 -12.31 25.46 15.44
CA THR A 539 -13.76 25.61 15.29
C THR A 539 -14.14 25.94 13.85
N ALA A 540 -13.41 26.85 13.20
CA ALA A 540 -13.68 27.22 11.81
C ALA A 540 -13.49 26.04 10.84
N ILE A 541 -12.46 25.21 11.05
CA ILE A 541 -12.25 23.99 10.26
C ILE A 541 -13.41 23.00 10.43
N ASP A 542 -13.84 22.71 11.66
CA ASP A 542 -15.01 21.86 11.93
C ASP A 542 -16.29 22.41 11.26
N GLN A 543 -16.55 23.72 11.35
CA GLN A 543 -17.70 24.33 10.68
C GLN A 543 -17.61 24.23 9.15
N SER A 544 -16.41 24.37 8.59
CA SER A 544 -16.17 24.24 7.14
C SER A 544 -16.49 22.83 6.66
N TRP A 545 -16.07 21.79 7.42
CA TRP A 545 -16.39 20.41 7.11
C TRP A 545 -17.88 20.09 7.19
N ARG A 546 -18.58 20.66 8.18
CA ARG A 546 -20.05 20.51 8.30
C ARG A 546 -20.79 21.17 7.14
N ALA A 547 -20.35 22.36 6.70
CA ALA A 547 -20.90 23.04 5.54
C ALA A 547 -20.65 22.23 4.25
N LEU A 548 -19.40 21.84 4.02
CA LEU A 548 -19.01 21.05 2.87
C LEU A 548 -19.78 19.72 2.79
N SER A 549 -19.89 18.99 3.92
CA SER A 549 -20.66 17.74 3.97
C SER A 549 -22.13 17.96 3.63
N ARG A 550 -22.76 19.01 4.18
CA ARG A 550 -24.14 19.37 3.85
C ARG A 550 -24.30 19.71 2.37
N ASP A 551 -23.40 20.50 1.81
CA ASP A 551 -23.48 20.98 0.43
C ASP A 551 -23.29 19.83 -0.58
N ILE A 552 -22.35 18.92 -0.32
CA ILE A 552 -22.16 17.71 -1.14
C ILE A 552 -23.38 16.80 -1.09
N ILE A 553 -23.96 16.59 0.09
CA ILE A 553 -25.19 15.77 0.24
C ILE A 553 -26.37 16.43 -0.47
N ALA A 554 -26.54 17.74 -0.31
CA ALA A 554 -27.60 18.51 -0.97
C ALA A 554 -27.46 18.44 -2.49
N ALA A 555 -26.24 18.62 -3.02
CA ALA A 555 -25.95 18.45 -4.43
C ALA A 555 -26.29 17.02 -4.90
N GLY A 556 -25.83 15.99 -4.18
CA GLY A 556 -26.16 14.59 -4.48
C GLY A 556 -27.67 14.32 -4.56
N ARG A 557 -28.43 14.83 -3.60
CA ARG A 557 -29.90 14.66 -3.59
C ARG A 557 -30.56 15.40 -4.74
N ALA A 558 -30.08 16.61 -5.07
CA ALA A 558 -30.57 17.40 -6.19
C ALA A 558 -30.36 16.67 -7.54
N LEU A 559 -29.24 15.96 -7.69
CA LEU A 559 -28.96 15.09 -8.83
C LEU A 559 -29.93 13.92 -8.91
N VAL A 560 -30.11 13.19 -7.80
CA VAL A 560 -31.03 12.05 -7.73
C VAL A 560 -32.48 12.48 -7.98
N SER A 561 -32.86 13.70 -7.59
CA SER A 561 -34.19 14.27 -7.87
C SER A 561 -34.33 14.85 -9.28
N GLY A 562 -33.28 14.84 -10.11
CA GLY A 562 -33.32 15.33 -11.49
C GLY A 562 -33.25 16.85 -11.66
N SER A 563 -32.81 17.58 -10.65
CA SER A 563 -32.65 19.05 -10.66
C SER A 563 -31.20 19.41 -10.27
N PRO A 564 -30.23 19.27 -11.18
CA PRO A 564 -28.81 19.48 -10.87
C PRO A 564 -28.56 20.95 -10.50
N ALA A 565 -28.40 21.23 -9.20
CA ALA A 565 -28.06 22.54 -8.68
C ALA A 565 -27.03 22.41 -7.55
N LEU A 566 -25.90 23.11 -7.68
CA LEU A 566 -24.94 23.28 -6.59
C LEU A 566 -25.40 24.48 -5.75
N THR A 567 -25.94 24.20 -4.56
CA THR A 567 -26.25 25.22 -3.56
C THR A 567 -25.20 25.15 -2.47
N VAL A 568 -24.51 26.26 -2.24
CA VAL A 568 -23.45 26.37 -1.23
C VAL A 568 -23.90 27.39 -0.20
N GLN A 569 -23.73 27.09 1.08
CA GLN A 569 -24.09 28.00 2.17
C GLN A 569 -22.87 28.34 3.02
N PRO A 570 -22.76 29.59 3.52
CA PRO A 570 -21.65 29.98 4.37
C PRO A 570 -21.61 29.11 5.64
N PRO A 571 -20.43 28.60 6.03
CA PRO A 571 -20.27 27.94 7.32
C PRO A 571 -20.48 28.94 8.47
N THR A 572 -20.89 28.43 9.64
CA THR A 572 -21.02 29.26 10.85
C THR A 572 -19.66 29.87 11.19
N GLY A 573 -19.62 31.18 11.47
CA GLY A 573 -18.37 31.88 11.77
C GLY A 573 -17.57 32.31 10.54
N PHE A 574 -18.13 32.16 9.33
CA PHE A 574 -17.56 32.65 8.08
C PHE A 574 -18.39 33.79 7.51
N ARG A 575 -17.72 34.63 6.72
CA ARG A 575 -18.31 35.67 5.88
C ARG A 575 -17.90 35.47 4.42
N LEU A 576 -18.59 36.14 3.51
CA LEU A 576 -18.15 36.17 2.11
C LEU A 576 -16.81 36.90 2.01
N ALA A 577 -15.88 36.31 1.27
CA ALA A 577 -14.52 36.84 1.11
C ALA A 577 -14.51 38.18 0.33
N GLY A 578 -15.51 38.39 -0.53
CA GLY A 578 -15.69 39.64 -1.28
C GLY A 578 -16.38 40.78 -0.51
N GLU A 579 -16.90 40.52 0.70
CA GLU A 579 -17.50 41.57 1.52
C GLU A 579 -16.42 42.38 2.27
N PRO A 580 -16.58 43.70 2.39
CA PRO A 580 -15.70 44.53 3.21
C PRO A 580 -15.81 44.13 4.69
N VAL A 581 -14.69 44.24 5.42
CA VAL A 581 -14.58 43.95 6.86
C VAL A 581 -15.27 45.04 7.69
#